data_AF-A0A1H8ITI8-F1
#
_entry.id   AF-A0A1H8ITI8-F1
#
_cell.length_a   1.000
_cell.length_b   1.000
_cell.length_c   1.000
_cell.angle_alpha   90.00
_cell.angle_beta   90.00
_cell.angle_gamma   90.00
#
_symmetry.space_group_name_H-M   'P 1'
#
loop_
_entity.id
_entity.type
_entity.pdbx_description
1 polymer ?
#
loop_
_entity_poly.entity_id
_entity_poly.type
_entity_poly.pdbx_seq_one_letter_code
_entity_poly.pdbx_strand_id
1 'polypeptide(L)'
;MYSSKPGLIIGFHGCEESVRDDIISGKTPMRPSENAHDWLGRGYYFWENNYERALDFAQNPPGKKKYDRPAVLGAVIDLQFCLDLLETEYLNWVKYS
;
A
#
# COMPACT_ATOMS: atom_id res chain seq x y z
N MET A 1 -14.62 -15.10 -14.37
CA MET A 1 -15.76 -15.20 -13.41
C MET A 1 -15.37 -14.74 -12.01
N TYR A 2 -14.10 -14.93 -11.58
CA TYR A 2 -13.57 -14.46 -10.28
C TYR A 2 -12.71 -13.18 -10.38
N SER A 3 -12.91 -12.36 -11.42
CA SER A 3 -12.11 -11.16 -11.66
C SER A 3 -12.44 -9.99 -10.72
N SER A 4 -13.54 -10.09 -9.97
CA SER A 4 -13.86 -9.19 -8.86
C SER A 4 -13.65 -9.94 -7.56
N LYS A 5 -12.80 -9.41 -6.67
CA LYS A 5 -12.67 -9.95 -5.31
C LYS A 5 -13.80 -9.41 -4.44
N PRO A 6 -14.74 -10.25 -3.98
CA PRO A 6 -15.79 -9.80 -3.10
C PRO A 6 -15.23 -9.51 -1.69
N GLY A 7 -15.61 -8.38 -1.12
CA GLY A 7 -15.31 -8.03 0.28
C GLY A 7 -14.37 -6.84 0.44
N LEU A 8 -14.18 -6.45 1.70
CA LEU A 8 -13.27 -5.37 2.09
C LEU A 8 -11.98 -5.97 2.63
N ILE A 9 -10.85 -5.41 2.20
CA ILE A 9 -9.52 -5.77 2.67
C ILE A 9 -9.02 -4.72 3.67
N ILE A 10 -8.28 -5.17 4.68
CA ILE A 10 -7.58 -4.26 5.58
C ILE A 10 -6.14 -4.11 5.07
N GLY A 11 -5.79 -2.89 4.69
CA GLY A 11 -4.45 -2.52 4.24
C GLY A 11 -3.72 -1.68 5.29
N PHE A 12 -2.41 -1.87 5.40
CA PHE A 12 -1.55 -1.12 6.32
C PHE A 12 -0.43 -0.39 5.58
N HIS A 13 -0.28 0.91 5.82
CA HIS A 13 0.74 1.76 5.21
C HIS A 13 1.72 2.28 6.28
N GLY A 14 3.00 1.93 6.15
CA GLY A 14 4.06 2.40 7.04
C GLY A 14 4.49 3.84 6.71
N CYS A 15 4.42 4.75 7.68
CA CYS A 15 4.71 6.17 7.50
C CYS A 15 5.24 6.83 8.79
N GLU A 16 5.44 8.15 8.76
CA GLU A 16 5.74 8.97 9.94
C GLU A 16 4.45 9.21 10.76
N GLU A 17 4.55 9.24 12.08
CA GLU A 17 3.42 9.48 13.01
C GLU A 17 2.62 10.74 12.64
N SER A 18 3.32 11.85 12.37
CA SER A 18 2.67 13.12 12.02
C SER A 18 1.84 13.02 10.73
N VAL A 19 2.32 12.27 9.75
CA VAL A 19 1.61 12.03 8.48
C VAL A 19 0.34 11.22 8.72
N ARG A 20 0.42 10.14 9.53
CA ARG A 20 -0.75 9.35 9.92
C ARG A 20 -1.80 10.25 10.59
N ASP A 21 -1.40 11.04 11.57
CA ASP A 21 -2.30 11.85 12.37
C ASP A 21 -2.95 12.97 11.54
N ASP A 22 -2.21 13.61 10.64
CA ASP A 22 -2.75 14.63 9.74
C ASP A 22 -3.72 14.05 8.70
N ILE A 23 -3.52 12.80 8.26
CA ILE A 23 -4.47 12.09 7.38
C ILE A 23 -5.74 11.73 8.16
N ILE A 24 -5.61 11.10 9.33
CA ILE A 24 -6.75 10.65 10.14
C ILE A 24 -7.61 11.84 10.62
N SER A 25 -6.97 12.96 10.97
CA SER A 25 -7.66 14.19 11.36
C SER A 25 -8.24 14.98 10.19
N GLY A 26 -8.04 14.53 8.95
CA GLY A 26 -8.56 15.17 7.74
C GLY A 26 -7.86 16.49 7.38
N LYS A 27 -6.73 16.82 8.01
CA LYS A 27 -5.96 18.04 7.69
C LYS A 27 -5.30 17.96 6.33
N THR A 28 -4.84 16.78 5.93
CA THR A 28 -4.23 16.55 4.63
C THR A 28 -4.69 15.24 4.01
N PRO A 29 -4.86 15.18 2.68
CA PRO A 29 -5.09 13.92 2.00
C PRO A 29 -3.80 13.09 1.95
N MET A 30 -3.94 11.77 1.88
CA MET A 30 -2.81 10.89 1.56
C MET A 30 -2.25 11.24 0.17
N ARG A 31 -0.93 11.18 0.01
CA ARG A 31 -0.25 11.44 -1.28
C ARG A 31 0.26 10.14 -1.89
N PRO A 32 0.15 9.95 -3.21
CA PRO A 32 0.72 8.78 -3.87
C PRO A 32 2.25 8.87 -3.84
N SER A 33 2.90 7.70 -3.75
CA SER A 33 4.33 7.58 -3.96
C SER A 33 4.66 7.80 -5.44
N GLU A 34 5.73 8.54 -5.72
CA GLU A 34 6.18 8.91 -7.07
C GLU A 34 7.64 8.49 -7.32
N ASN A 35 8.16 7.53 -6.54
CA ASN A 35 9.56 7.16 -6.70
C ASN A 35 9.74 6.31 -7.97
N ALA A 36 10.81 6.56 -8.71
CA ALA A 36 11.13 5.81 -9.92
C ALA A 36 11.41 4.31 -9.66
N HIS A 37 11.66 3.94 -8.41
CA HIS A 37 11.97 2.56 -7.98
C HIS A 37 10.80 1.88 -7.25
N ASP A 38 9.60 2.49 -7.27
CA ASP A 38 8.40 1.85 -6.73
C ASP A 38 8.00 0.65 -7.61
N TRP A 39 7.67 -0.47 -6.98
CA TRP A 39 7.55 -1.79 -7.65
C TRP A 39 6.59 -1.81 -8.83
N LEU A 40 5.43 -1.15 -8.70
CA LEU A 40 4.40 -1.09 -9.75
C LEU A 40 4.11 0.36 -10.19
N GLY A 41 5.10 1.24 -10.03
CA GLY A 41 5.01 2.65 -10.41
C GLY A 41 4.29 3.53 -9.37
N ARG A 42 3.73 4.65 -9.83
CA ARG A 42 3.11 5.65 -8.95
C ARG A 42 1.84 5.11 -8.30
N GLY A 43 1.71 5.25 -6.98
CA GLY A 43 0.49 4.80 -6.29
C GLY A 43 0.55 4.84 -4.77
N TYR A 44 -0.51 4.32 -4.15
CA TYR A 44 -0.59 4.12 -2.70
C TYR A 44 -0.25 2.67 -2.39
N TYR A 45 0.73 2.46 -1.51
CA TYR A 45 1.26 1.14 -1.20
C TYR A 45 0.80 0.67 0.18
N PHE A 46 0.14 -0.48 0.24
CA PHE A 46 -0.36 -1.09 1.47
C PHE A 46 0.11 -2.54 1.59
N TRP A 47 0.39 -2.96 2.81
CA TRP A 47 0.52 -4.36 3.17
C TRP A 47 -0.87 -4.92 3.50
N GLU A 48 -1.33 -5.90 2.74
CA GLU A 48 -2.61 -6.57 2.95
C GLU A 48 -2.56 -7.44 4.22
N ASN A 49 -3.46 -7.18 5.16
CA ASN A 49 -3.67 -7.98 6.38
C ASN A 49 -2.39 -8.22 7.21
N ASN A 50 -1.41 -7.32 7.15
CA ASN A 50 -0.12 -7.50 7.82
C ASN A 50 0.41 -6.18 8.42
N TYR A 51 0.00 -5.90 9.65
CA TYR A 51 0.40 -4.70 10.39
C TYR A 51 1.90 -4.70 10.71
N GLU A 52 2.42 -5.84 11.18
CA GLU A 52 3.80 -5.99 11.60
C GLU A 52 4.76 -5.70 10.45
N ARG A 53 4.42 -6.14 9.23
CA ARG A 53 5.23 -5.87 8.05
C ARG A 53 5.20 -4.39 7.65
N ALA A 54 4.06 -3.72 7.79
CA ALA A 54 3.98 -2.28 7.56
C ALA A 54 4.81 -1.48 8.58
N LEU A 55 4.80 -1.91 9.85
CA LEU A 55 5.61 -1.29 10.90
C LEU A 55 7.11 -1.54 10.68
N ASP A 56 7.51 -2.77 10.35
CA ASP A 56 8.90 -3.11 9.99
C ASP A 56 9.39 -2.25 8.83
N PHE A 57 8.57 -2.08 7.78
CA PHE A 57 8.90 -1.21 6.67
C PHE A 57 9.05 0.27 7.11
N ALA A 58 8.25 0.75 8.05
CA ALA A 58 8.39 2.11 8.59
C ALA A 58 9.63 2.27 9.48
N GLN A 59 10.01 1.23 10.25
CA GLN A 59 11.21 1.24 11.07
C GLN A 59 12.48 1.12 10.23
N ASN A 60 12.41 0.36 9.13
CA ASN A 60 13.51 0.04 8.25
C ASN A 60 13.20 0.43 6.79
N PRO A 61 12.90 1.70 6.50
CA PRO A 61 12.50 2.11 5.15
C PRO A 61 13.69 1.98 4.17
N PRO A 62 13.43 1.64 2.90
CA PRO A 62 14.48 1.51 1.91
C PRO A 62 15.17 2.86 1.63
N GLY A 63 16.47 2.79 1.31
CA GLY A 63 17.26 3.96 0.94
C GLY A 63 17.75 4.78 2.13
N LYS A 64 17.71 6.11 1.99
CA LYS A 64 18.19 7.06 3.01
C LYS A 64 17.09 7.63 3.89
N LYS A 65 15.82 7.29 3.61
CA LYS A 65 14.68 7.79 4.38
C LYS A 65 14.80 7.26 5.80
N LYS A 66 14.45 8.07 6.79
CA LYS A 66 14.28 7.65 8.18
C LYS A 66 13.07 8.38 8.71
N TYR A 67 12.24 7.67 9.47
CA TYR A 67 11.16 8.28 10.21
C TYR A 67 11.63 8.50 11.65
N ASP A 68 11.33 9.66 12.21
CA ASP A 68 11.67 9.97 13.60
C ASP A 68 10.76 9.16 14.55
N ARG A 69 9.50 9.01 14.18
CA ARG A 69 8.48 8.19 14.84
C ARG A 69 7.74 7.34 13.80
N PRO A 70 8.25 6.13 13.53
CA PRO A 70 7.57 5.16 12.67
C PRO A 70 6.16 4.87 13.17
N ALA A 71 5.20 4.90 12.25
CA ALA A 71 3.80 4.65 12.51
C ALA A 71 3.15 3.87 11.37
N VAL A 72 1.95 3.36 11.61
CA VAL A 72 1.15 2.63 10.62
C VAL A 72 -0.22 3.31 10.47
N LEU A 73 -0.61 3.57 9.23
CA LEU A 73 -1.94 3.99 8.83
C LEU A 73 -2.72 2.76 8.34
N GLY A 74 -3.88 2.50 8.94
CA GLY A 74 -4.81 1.47 8.49
C GLY A 74 -5.82 2.01 7.48
N ALA A 75 -6.18 1.20 6.48
CA ALA A 75 -7.21 1.52 5.49
C ALA A 75 -8.12 0.31 5.26
N VAL A 76 -9.39 0.60 4.99
CA VAL A 76 -10.36 -0.39 4.48
C VAL A 76 -10.45 -0.18 2.97
N ILE A 77 -10.15 -1.22 2.19
CA ILE A 77 -9.96 -1.14 0.75
C ILE A 77 -10.95 -2.07 0.05
N ASP A 78 -11.73 -1.52 -0.87
CA ASP A 78 -12.52 -2.28 -1.84
C ASP A 78 -11.73 -2.35 -3.16
N LEU A 79 -11.21 -3.54 -3.47
CA LEU A 79 -10.34 -3.75 -4.65
C LEU A 79 -11.12 -3.92 -5.96
N GLN A 80 -12.37 -4.39 -5.89
CA GLN A 80 -13.20 -4.72 -7.05
C GLN A 80 -12.41 -5.52 -8.11
N PHE A 81 -12.29 -4.98 -9.34
CA PHE A 81 -11.54 -5.56 -10.45
C PHE A 81 -10.06 -5.17 -10.38
N CYS A 82 -9.31 -5.85 -9.50
CA CYS A 82 -7.89 -5.61 -9.31
C CYS A 82 -7.02 -6.61 -10.10
N LEU A 83 -5.88 -6.14 -10.62
CA LEU A 83 -4.84 -6.99 -11.21
C LEU A 83 -4.18 -7.82 -10.11
N ASP A 84 -4.62 -9.06 -9.95
CA ASP A 84 -4.03 -9.99 -8.97
C ASP A 84 -2.89 -10.79 -9.59
N LEU A 85 -1.65 -10.44 -9.26
CA LEU A 85 -0.45 -11.12 -9.76
C LEU A 85 -0.23 -12.53 -9.17
N LEU A 86 -1.15 -13.04 -8.36
CA LEU A 86 -1.20 -14.46 -7.97
C LEU A 86 -2.06 -15.30 -8.92
N GLU A 87 -2.91 -14.66 -9.72
CA GLU A 87 -3.81 -15.34 -10.66
C GLU A 87 -3.13 -15.57 -12.01
N THR A 88 -3.29 -16.79 -12.54
CA THR A 88 -2.65 -17.19 -13.81
C THR A 88 -3.13 -16.34 -15.00
N GLU A 89 -4.39 -15.90 -14.98
CA GLU A 89 -4.94 -15.01 -16.01
C GLU A 89 -4.15 -13.69 -16.09
N TYR A 90 -3.98 -13.02 -14.95
CA TYR A 90 -3.29 -11.73 -14.88
C TYR A 90 -1.77 -11.87 -15.05
N LEU A 91 -1.17 -12.97 -14.59
CA LEU A 91 0.22 -13.29 -14.89
C LEU A 91 0.47 -13.43 -16.40
N ASN A 92 -0.43 -14.12 -17.11
CA ASN A 92 -0.34 -14.22 -18.57
C ASN A 92 -0.56 -12.87 -19.23
N TRP A 93 -1.52 -12.07 -18.76
CA TRP A 93 -1.79 -10.74 -19.30
C TRP A 93 -0.54 -9.84 -19.24
N VAL A 94 0.13 -9.73 -18.08
CA VAL A 94 1.35 -8.92 -17.92
C VAL A 94 2.51 -9.46 -18.75
N LYS A 95 2.62 -10.78 -18.92
CA LYS A 95 3.71 -11.40 -19.69
C LYS A 95 3.66 -11.08 -21.18
N TYR A 96 2.46 -10.85 -21.73
CA TYR A 96 2.23 -10.65 -23.16
C TYR A 96 1.72 -9.24 -23.51
N SER A 97 1.64 -8.34 -22.52
CA SER A 97 1.27 -6.92 -22.69
C SER A 97 2.41 -6.07 -23.24
#